data_AF-S6GP46-F1
#
_entry.id   AF-S6GP46-F1
#
_cell.length_a   1.000
_cell.length_b   1.000
_cell.length_c   1.000
_cell.angle_alpha   90.00
_cell.angle_beta   90.00
_cell.angle_gamma   90.00
#
_symmetry.space_group_name_H-M   'P 1'
#
loop_
_entity.id
_entity.type
_entity.pdbx_description
1 polymer ?
#
loop_
_entity_poly.entity_id
_entity_poly.type
_entity_poly.pdbx_seq_one_letter_code
_entity_poly.pdbx_strand_id
1 'polypeptide(L)' 'MKEVVIVAAGRSAIGAFNGSLSSLPATEIGAKVIKSLLASAAIDPDQVDEVILGQVLTAGCGQNPARQSSIMAGFNFDV' A
#
# COMPACT_ATOMS: atom_id res chain seq x y z
N MET A 1 -10.27 -18.83 -20.22
CA MET A 1 -10.06 -18.19 -18.90
C MET A 1 -8.55 -18.01 -18.74
N LYS A 2 -8.08 -16.87 -18.23
CA LYS A 2 -6.65 -16.67 -17.93
C LYS A 2 -6.39 -17.12 -16.48
N GLU A 3 -5.28 -17.80 -16.25
CA GLU A 3 -4.85 -18.12 -14.88
C GLU A 3 -4.32 -16.86 -14.18
N VAL A 4 -4.61 -16.73 -12.90
CA VAL A 4 -4.18 -15.60 -12.06
C VAL A 4 -3.26 -16.14 -10.98
N VAL A 5 -2.12 -15.48 -10.78
CA VAL A 5 -1.07 -15.91 -9.85
C VAL A 5 -0.69 -14.78 -8.90
N ILE A 6 -0.22 -15.14 -7.70
CA ILE A 6 0.37 -14.20 -6.73
C ILE A 6 1.89 -14.29 -6.87
N VAL A 7 2.53 -13.18 -7.28
CA VAL A 7 3.98 -13.14 -7.53
C VAL A 7 4.81 -12.75 -6.32
N ALA A 8 4.22 -12.00 -5.38
CA ALA A 8 4.88 -11.58 -4.15
C ALA A 8 3.85 -11.29 -3.04
N ALA A 9 4.28 -11.41 -1.79
CA ALA A 9 3.47 -11.09 -0.62
C ALA A 9 4.33 -10.50 0.50
N GLY A 10 3.78 -9.53 1.22
CA GLY A 10 4.48 -8.82 2.29
C GLY A 10 3.50 -8.08 3.19
N ARG A 11 3.92 -7.79 4.42
CA ARG A 11 3.12 -7.05 5.40
C ARG A 11 4.01 -6.26 6.34
N SER A 12 3.44 -5.25 6.99
CA SER A 12 4.07 -4.63 8.16
C SER A 12 4.05 -5.60 9.35
N ALA A 13 4.81 -5.27 10.40
CA ALA A 13 4.49 -5.79 11.73
C ALA A 13 3.08 -5.37 12.15
N ILE A 14 2.48 -6.10 13.10
CA ILE A 14 1.22 -5.71 13.71
C ILE A 14 1.53 -4.95 15.00
N GLY A 15 1.07 -3.70 15.10
CA GLY A 15 1.18 -2.89 16.30
C GLY A 15 0.06 -3.21 17.29
N ALA A 16 0.37 -3.21 18.59
CA ALA A 16 -0.66 -3.21 19.62
C ALA A 16 -1.46 -1.88 19.61
N PHE A 17 -2.64 -1.88 20.22
CA PHE A 17 -3.44 -0.67 20.38
C PHE A 17 -2.64 0.41 21.14
N ASN A 18 -2.57 1.62 20.58
CA ASN A 18 -1.70 2.71 21.06
C ASN A 18 -0.21 2.33 21.19
N GLY A 19 0.24 1.34 20.42
CA GLY A 19 1.62 0.85 20.42
C GLY A 19 2.51 1.50 19.35
N SER A 20 3.48 0.72 18.85
CA SER A 20 4.57 1.18 17.97
C SER A 20 4.15 1.80 16.64
N LEU A 21 2.95 1.48 16.14
CA LEU A 21 2.43 2.01 14.87
C LEU A 21 1.39 3.12 15.07
N SER A 22 1.06 3.49 16.32
CA SER A 22 -0.07 4.38 16.63
C SER A 22 0.08 5.80 16.10
N SER A 23 1.32 6.29 15.95
CA SER A 23 1.62 7.61 15.41
C SER A 23 1.66 7.64 13.87
N LEU A 24 1.61 6.49 13.21
CA LEU A 24 1.69 6.40 11.75
C LEU A 24 0.30 6.36 11.14
N PRO A 25 -0.02 7.25 10.17
CA PRO A 25 -1.20 7.12 9.34
C PRO A 25 -1.23 5.76 8.61
N ALA A 26 -2.43 5.21 8.41
CA ALA A 26 -2.60 3.98 7.65
C ALA A 26 -2.02 4.07 6.23
N THR A 27 -2.06 5.27 5.62
CA THR A 27 -1.50 5.55 4.29
C THR A 27 0.02 5.39 4.26
N GLU A 28 0.72 5.81 5.30
CA GLU A 28 2.18 5.61 5.42
C GLU A 28 2.55 4.14 5.61
N ILE A 29 1.75 3.39 6.39
CA ILE A 29 1.95 1.95 6.58
C ILE A 29 1.74 1.23 5.24
N GLY A 30 0.66 1.53 4.53
CA GLY A 30 0.36 0.99 3.19
C GLY A 30 1.46 1.30 2.19
N ALA A 31 1.92 2.56 2.12
CA ALA A 31 2.98 2.99 1.22
C ALA A 31 4.30 2.22 1.46
N LYS A 32 4.69 2.03 2.73
CA LYS A 32 5.90 1.27 3.08
C LYS A 32 5.80 -0.19 2.67
N VAL A 33 4.63 -0.81 2.84
CA VAL A 33 4.41 -2.20 2.42
C VAL A 33 4.49 -2.33 0.90
N ILE A 34 3.81 -1.45 0.15
CA ILE A 34 3.83 -1.50 -1.31
C ILE A 34 5.24 -1.27 -1.86
N LYS A 35 5.94 -0.24 -1.39
CA LYS A 35 7.30 0.07 -1.84
C LYS A 35 8.27 -1.09 -1.57
N SER A 36 8.15 -1.73 -0.40
CA SER A 36 8.96 -2.91 -0.06
C SER A 36 8.63 -4.11 -0.97
N LEU A 37 7.35 -4.33 -1.26
CA LEU A 37 6.91 -5.41 -2.14
C LEU A 37 7.43 -5.26 -3.57
N LEU A 38 7.26 -4.07 -4.17
CA LEU A 38 7.77 -3.77 -5.50
C LEU A 38 9.28 -4.00 -5.58
N ALA A 39 10.04 -3.51 -4.58
CA ALA A 39 11.46 -3.73 -4.50
C ALA A 39 11.84 -5.22 -4.38
N SER A 40 11.15 -5.99 -3.52
CA SER A 40 11.41 -7.43 -3.35
C SER A 40 11.06 -8.27 -4.58
N ALA A 41 10.07 -7.83 -5.34
CA ALA A 41 9.60 -8.50 -6.55
C ALA A 41 10.33 -8.01 -7.81
N ALA A 42 11.20 -7.00 -7.69
CA ALA A 42 11.84 -6.30 -8.80
C ALA A 42 10.83 -5.79 -9.86
N ILE A 43 9.69 -5.28 -9.40
CA ILE A 43 8.61 -4.74 -10.25
C ILE A 43 8.72 -3.21 -10.27
N ASP A 44 8.74 -2.66 -11.47
CA ASP A 44 8.66 -1.21 -11.68
C ASP A 44 7.22 -0.71 -11.40
N PRO A 45 7.03 0.37 -10.62
CA PRO A 45 5.71 0.98 -10.42
C PRO A 45 4.90 1.21 -11.72
N ASP A 46 5.55 1.52 -12.83
CA ASP A 46 4.90 1.78 -14.12
C ASP A 46 4.29 0.52 -14.77
N GLN A 47 4.57 -0.68 -14.22
CA GLN A 47 4.00 -1.95 -14.68
C GLN A 47 2.71 -2.34 -13.93
N VAL A 48 2.28 -1.54 -12.95
CA VAL A 48 1.09 -1.83 -12.15
C VAL A 48 -0.10 -1.08 -12.73
N ASP A 49 -1.12 -1.83 -13.12
CA ASP A 49 -2.35 -1.24 -13.66
C ASP A 49 -3.24 -0.59 -12.58
N GLU A 50 -3.29 -1.17 -11.37
CA GLU A 50 -4.20 -0.69 -10.31
C GLU A 50 -3.69 -1.03 -8.90
N VAL A 51 -3.97 -0.13 -7.94
CA VAL A 51 -3.75 -0.37 -6.50
C VAL A 51 -5.08 -0.39 -5.77
N ILE A 52 -5.43 -1.56 -5.23
CA ILE A 52 -6.64 -1.76 -4.43
C ILE A 52 -6.23 -2.00 -2.97
N LEU A 53 -6.69 -1.13 -2.06
CA LEU A 53 -6.44 -1.25 -0.61
C LEU A 53 -7.73 -1.16 0.19
N GLY A 54 -7.94 -2.13 1.07
CA GLY A 54 -9.03 -2.10 2.04
C GLY A 54 -8.65 -1.31 3.29
N GLN A 55 -9.45 -0.30 3.64
CA GLN A 55 -9.33 0.44 4.90
C GLN A 55 -10.73 0.76 5.45
N VAL A 56 -11.02 0.30 6.68
CA VAL A 56 -12.35 0.44 7.29
C VAL A 56 -12.56 1.83 7.90
N LEU A 57 -11.61 2.29 8.72
CA LEU A 57 -11.71 3.57 9.43
C LEU A 57 -10.99 4.65 8.63
N THR A 58 -11.74 5.43 7.86
CA THR A 58 -11.22 6.46 6.93
C THR A 58 -11.60 7.89 7.32
N ALA A 59 -12.30 8.07 8.45
CA ALA A 59 -12.66 9.39 8.95
C ALA A 59 -11.40 10.25 9.18
N GLY A 60 -11.33 11.41 8.51
CA GLY A 60 -10.19 12.32 8.62
C GLY A 60 -8.94 11.90 7.85
N CYS A 61 -8.95 10.79 7.11
CA CYS A 61 -7.79 10.34 6.33
C CYS A 61 -7.60 11.09 5.01
N GLY A 62 -8.49 12.03 4.66
CA GLY A 62 -8.47 12.71 3.36
C GLY A 62 -9.07 11.87 2.22
N GLN A 63 -8.88 12.33 0.99
CA GLN A 63 -9.45 11.69 -0.20
C GLN A 63 -8.70 10.41 -0.55
N ASN A 64 -9.43 9.31 -0.77
CA ASN A 64 -8.92 8.02 -1.25
C ASN A 64 -7.57 7.60 -0.63
N PRO A 65 -7.57 7.03 0.60
CA PRO A 65 -6.35 6.56 1.26
C PRO A 65 -5.54 5.53 0.45
N ALA A 66 -6.20 4.73 -0.41
CA ALA A 66 -5.49 3.82 -1.30
C ALA A 66 -4.59 4.58 -2.28
N ARG A 67 -5.14 5.66 -2.86
CA ARG A 67 -4.39 6.54 -3.77
C ARG A 67 -3.28 7.31 -3.09
N GLN A 68 -3.51 7.78 -1.86
CA GLN A 68 -2.45 8.41 -1.06
C GLN A 68 -1.30 7.43 -0.82
N SER A 69 -1.62 6.19 -0.44
CA SER A 69 -0.62 5.13 -0.21
C SER A 69 0.17 4.81 -1.49
N SER A 70 -0.48 4.75 -2.65
CA SER A 70 0.19 4.48 -3.93
C SER A 70 1.13 5.62 -4.30
N ILE A 71 0.68 6.87 -4.29
CA ILE A 71 1.54 8.02 -4.62
C ILE A 71 2.76 8.06 -3.67
N MET A 72 2.56 7.85 -2.37
CA MET A 72 3.64 7.79 -1.39
C MET A 72 4.60 6.59 -1.57
N ALA A 73 4.13 5.50 -2.18
CA ALA A 73 4.96 4.35 -2.52
C ALA A 73 5.82 4.57 -3.78
N GLY A 74 5.52 5.62 -4.57
CA GLY A 74 6.27 5.99 -5.78
C GLY A 74 5.52 5.79 -7.10
N PHE A 75 4.20 5.58 -7.08
CA PHE A 75 3.40 5.54 -8.31
C PHE A 75 3.17 6.95 -8.88
N ASN A 76 3.12 7.04 -10.21
CA ASN A 76 2.78 8.26 -10.93
C ASN A 76 1.31 8.66 -10.77
N PHE A 77 0.98 9.93 -11.01
CA PHE A 77 -0.37 10.48 -10.87
C PHE A 77 -1.39 9.88 -11.85
N ASP A 78 -0.92 9.29 -12.94
CA ASP A 78 -1.74 8.75 -14.02
C ASP A 78 -2.12 7.28 -13.82
N VAL A 79 -1.52 6.60 -12.84
CA VAL A 79 -1.92 5.26 -12.38
C VAL A 79 -3.23 5.33 -11.61
#